data_AF-A0AAN7DQX8-F1
#
_entry.id   AF-A0AAN7DQX8-F1
#
_cell.length_a   1.000
_cell.length_b   1.000
_cell.length_c   1.000
_cell.angle_alpha   90.00
_cell.angle_beta   90.00
_cell.angle_gamma   90.00
#
_symmetry.space_group_name_H-M   'P 1'
#
loop_
_entity.id
_entity.type
_entity.pdbx_description
1 polymer ?
#
loop_
_entity_poly.entity_id
_entity_poly.type
_entity_poly.pdbx_seq_one_letter_code
_entity_poly.pdbx_strand_id
1 'polypeptide(L)'
;MAEKTATEASNDFWLEFKAEKQAIEDELVNLKILPKTELSNQFNNILQEINNLEKRLTKATAFIPSYDERQFSLQLKELSETLERNKAELTPKAKFSFKSRKKKPSTPDTSNTTTASQAPSDSTDGDILSEATVLFKDKQDAVLTLKDANNISANNRSIDILISNIKNCVVILHGDGIQISAVHIKNIENSVVYCGKIEGSVLMYGLTNSVLFAGCHQFRMHEAHNVDMMLHVASRPIIENSHNIQVCEWSSTNTSTNYFDQIEDFNWLKKQASPNWKVMDQDKKQMLDEHIKTFQQNIDRDTALSVGLTLLPTPCGKSE
;
A
#
# COMPACT_ATOMS: atom_id res chain seq x y z
N MET A 1 11.20 -31.87 6.77
CA MET A 1 11.47 -30.63 6.01
C MET A 1 10.84 -29.52 6.82
N ALA A 2 11.61 -28.51 7.25
CA ALA A 2 11.07 -27.41 8.01
C ALA A 2 10.18 -26.56 7.10
N GLU A 3 8.95 -26.31 7.52
CA GLU A 3 7.98 -25.48 6.81
C GLU A 3 8.47 -24.03 6.90
N LYS A 4 8.70 -23.38 5.75
CA LYS A 4 9.17 -21.99 5.70
C LYS A 4 8.10 -21.07 6.28
N THR A 5 8.51 -20.07 7.05
CA THR A 5 7.57 -19.06 7.55
C THR A 5 7.05 -18.19 6.40
N ALA A 6 5.85 -17.63 6.53
CA ALA A 6 5.25 -16.75 5.51
C ALA A 6 6.17 -15.55 5.18
N THR A 7 6.87 -15.01 6.18
CA THR A 7 7.85 -13.92 6.00
C THR A 7 9.05 -14.35 5.15
N GLU A 8 9.59 -15.54 5.37
CA GLU A 8 10.71 -16.07 4.57
C GLU A 8 10.26 -16.38 3.13
N ALA A 9 9.07 -16.96 2.96
CA ALA A 9 8.50 -17.23 1.64
C ALA A 9 8.24 -15.95 0.83
N SER A 10 7.76 -14.89 1.49
CA SER A 10 7.56 -13.58 0.86
C SER A 10 8.87 -12.93 0.44
N ASN A 11 9.92 -13.01 1.28
CA ASN A 11 11.23 -12.44 0.95
C ASN A 11 11.92 -13.21 -0.19
N ASP A 12 11.82 -14.55 -0.20
CA ASP A 12 12.35 -15.38 -1.29
C ASP A 12 11.65 -15.04 -2.62
N PHE A 13 10.32 -14.93 -2.61
CA PHE A 13 9.56 -14.54 -3.79
C PHE A 13 9.97 -13.16 -4.31
N TRP A 14 10.22 -12.19 -3.42
CA TRP A 14 10.70 -10.86 -3.82
C TRP A 14 12.05 -10.92 -4.53
N LEU A 15 13.00 -11.71 -4.03
CA LEU A 15 14.32 -11.89 -4.65
C LEU A 15 14.20 -12.53 -6.03
N GLU A 16 13.40 -13.60 -6.15
CA GLU A 16 13.14 -14.30 -7.41
C GLU A 16 12.46 -13.38 -8.44
N PHE A 17 11.40 -12.68 -8.02
CA PHE A 17 10.67 -11.74 -8.87
C PHE A 17 11.59 -10.65 -9.42
N LYS A 18 12.44 -10.07 -8.55
CA LYS A 18 13.38 -9.03 -8.95
C LYS A 18 14.42 -9.53 -9.97
N ALA A 19 14.95 -10.73 -9.77
CA ALA A 19 15.93 -11.32 -10.69
C ALA A 19 15.32 -11.58 -12.08
N GLU A 20 14.11 -12.14 -12.13
CA GLU A 20 13.43 -12.42 -13.40
C GLU A 20 12.93 -11.16 -14.10
N LYS A 21 12.44 -10.17 -13.34
CA LYS A 21 12.14 -8.84 -13.89
C LYS A 21 13.36 -8.25 -14.59
N GLN A 22 14.53 -8.29 -13.94
CA GLN A 22 15.75 -7.75 -14.52
C GLN A 22 16.14 -8.50 -15.80
N ALA A 23 16.01 -9.84 -15.82
CA ALA A 23 16.27 -10.62 -17.02
C ALA A 23 15.36 -10.20 -18.19
N ILE A 24 14.05 -10.01 -17.95
CA ILE A 24 13.10 -9.53 -18.96
C ILE A 24 13.47 -8.11 -19.43
N GLU A 25 13.87 -7.21 -18.53
CA GLU A 25 14.32 -5.86 -18.87
C GLU A 25 15.57 -5.89 -19.76
N ASP A 26 16.52 -6.77 -19.47
CA ASP A 26 17.74 -6.94 -20.27
C ASP A 26 17.41 -7.49 -21.68
N GLU A 27 16.46 -8.44 -21.78
CA GLU A 27 15.97 -8.93 -23.06
C GLU A 27 15.26 -7.82 -23.86
N LEU A 28 14.43 -7.01 -23.20
CA LEU A 28 13.73 -5.88 -23.82
C LEU A 28 14.73 -4.84 -24.38
N VAL A 29 15.87 -4.64 -23.72
CA VAL A 29 16.96 -3.78 -24.23
C VAL A 29 17.63 -4.43 -25.45
N ASN A 30 17.88 -5.74 -25.41
CA ASN A 30 18.54 -6.48 -26.49
C ASN A 30 17.70 -6.57 -27.78
N LEU A 31 16.37 -6.40 -27.70
CA LEU A 31 15.48 -6.35 -28.88
C LEU A 31 15.93 -5.34 -29.95
N LYS A 32 16.60 -4.25 -29.57
CA LYS A 32 17.07 -3.22 -30.51
C LYS A 32 18.29 -3.64 -31.33
N ILE A 33 19.00 -4.69 -30.89
CA ILE A 33 20.25 -5.16 -31.48
C ILE A 33 20.00 -6.44 -32.31
N LEU A 34 18.89 -7.14 -32.05
CA LEU A 34 18.54 -8.40 -32.68
C LEU A 34 18.16 -8.27 -34.18
N PRO A 35 18.47 -9.27 -35.03
CA PRO A 35 18.02 -9.31 -36.41
C PRO A 35 16.49 -9.37 -36.53
N LYS A 36 15.94 -8.72 -37.56
CA LYS A 36 14.48 -8.66 -37.79
C LYS A 36 13.79 -10.02 -37.94
N THR A 37 14.53 -11.05 -38.36
CA THR A 37 14.03 -12.43 -38.51
C THR A 37 13.73 -13.10 -37.17
N GLU A 38 14.37 -12.66 -36.09
CA GLU A 38 14.26 -13.27 -34.76
C GLU A 38 13.34 -12.49 -33.82
N LEU A 39 13.05 -11.21 -34.12
CA LEU A 39 12.20 -10.34 -33.31
C LEU A 39 10.84 -10.94 -32.97
N SER A 40 10.17 -11.57 -33.95
CA SER A 40 8.83 -12.15 -33.70
C SER A 40 8.88 -13.29 -32.69
N ASN A 41 9.94 -14.11 -32.71
CA ASN A 41 10.11 -15.19 -31.74
C ASN A 41 10.48 -14.61 -30.38
N GLN A 42 11.37 -13.60 -30.33
CA GLN A 42 11.75 -12.97 -29.07
C GLN A 42 10.58 -12.26 -28.39
N PHE A 43 9.70 -11.59 -29.13
CA PHE A 43 8.49 -11.00 -28.55
C PHE A 43 7.57 -12.04 -27.91
N ASN A 44 7.41 -13.21 -28.55
CA ASN A 44 6.60 -14.29 -28.00
C ASN A 44 7.24 -14.90 -26.75
N ASN A 45 8.58 -15.04 -26.74
CA ASN A 45 9.31 -15.52 -25.57
C ASN A 45 9.14 -14.57 -24.39
N ILE A 46 9.41 -13.27 -24.57
CA ILE A 46 9.25 -12.25 -23.51
C ILE A 46 7.80 -12.22 -23.02
N LEU A 47 6.82 -12.28 -23.91
CA LEU A 47 5.41 -12.34 -23.52
C LEU A 47 5.11 -13.58 -22.68
N GLN A 48 5.68 -14.73 -23.01
CA GLN A 48 5.52 -15.96 -22.24
C GLN A 48 6.16 -15.84 -20.84
N GLU A 49 7.32 -15.20 -20.73
CA GLU A 49 7.98 -14.96 -19.44
C GLU A 49 7.17 -14.02 -18.55
N ILE A 50 6.65 -12.92 -19.10
CA ILE A 50 5.75 -12.00 -18.37
C ILE A 50 4.50 -12.76 -17.86
N ASN A 51 3.86 -13.57 -18.71
CA ASN A 51 2.70 -14.37 -18.31
C ASN A 51 3.04 -15.42 -17.23
N ASN A 52 4.25 -15.98 -17.26
CA ASN A 52 4.70 -16.93 -16.24
C ASN A 52 4.97 -16.23 -14.90
N LEU A 53 5.54 -15.03 -14.94
CA LEU A 53 5.75 -14.17 -13.77
C LEU A 53 4.40 -13.74 -13.16
N GLU A 54 3.41 -13.38 -13.97
CA GLU A 54 2.02 -13.13 -13.54
C GLU A 54 1.36 -14.34 -12.87
N LYS A 55 1.52 -15.54 -13.45
CA LYS A 55 0.98 -16.78 -12.85
C LYS A 55 1.62 -17.10 -11.51
N ARG A 56 2.92 -16.86 -11.36
CA ARG A 56 3.61 -17.06 -10.08
C ARG A 56 3.18 -16.03 -9.06
N LEU A 57 3.00 -14.78 -9.46
CA LEU A 57 2.43 -13.74 -8.61
C LEU A 57 1.04 -14.16 -8.09
N THR A 58 0.18 -14.66 -8.97
CA THR A 58 -1.17 -15.14 -8.62
C THR A 58 -1.15 -16.28 -7.60
N LYS A 59 -0.13 -17.15 -7.64
CA LYS A 59 0.04 -18.22 -6.64
C LYS A 59 0.64 -17.69 -5.33
N ALA A 60 1.46 -16.65 -5.43
CA ALA A 60 2.16 -16.06 -4.30
C ALA A 60 1.26 -15.16 -3.45
N THR A 61 0.10 -14.71 -3.97
CA THR A 61 -0.90 -13.92 -3.21
C THR A 61 -1.32 -14.56 -1.89
N ALA A 62 -1.21 -15.89 -1.77
CA ALA A 62 -1.49 -16.62 -0.53
C ALA A 62 -0.50 -16.32 0.61
N PHE A 63 0.70 -15.80 0.32
CA PHE A 63 1.74 -15.58 1.33
C PHE A 63 2.49 -14.24 1.19
N ILE A 64 2.27 -13.48 0.11
CA ILE A 64 2.84 -12.13 -0.04
C ILE A 64 1.82 -11.07 0.43
N PRO A 65 2.28 -9.98 1.07
CA PRO A 65 1.41 -8.86 1.40
C PRO A 65 0.76 -8.24 0.16
N SER A 66 -0.50 -7.79 0.26
CA SER A 66 -1.21 -7.13 -0.86
C SER A 66 -0.52 -5.83 -1.33
N TYR A 67 0.33 -5.22 -0.50
CA TYR A 67 1.23 -4.12 -0.91
C TYR A 67 2.14 -4.58 -2.05
N ASP A 68 2.83 -5.69 -1.80
CA ASP A 68 3.85 -6.25 -2.68
C ASP A 68 3.19 -6.79 -3.93
N GLU A 69 2.05 -7.48 -3.78
CA GLU A 69 1.21 -7.89 -4.91
C GLU A 69 0.92 -6.72 -5.85
N ARG A 70 0.42 -5.60 -5.33
CA ARG A 70 0.12 -4.41 -6.14
C ARG A 70 1.37 -3.82 -6.78
N GLN A 71 2.52 -3.79 -6.10
CA GLN A 71 3.77 -3.31 -6.68
C GLN A 71 4.24 -4.21 -7.82
N PHE A 72 4.20 -5.53 -7.61
CA PHE A 72 4.56 -6.52 -8.63
C PHE A 72 3.62 -6.42 -9.85
N SER A 73 2.31 -6.26 -9.65
CA SER A 73 1.35 -6.05 -10.75
C SER A 73 1.62 -4.75 -11.54
N LEU A 74 2.00 -3.66 -10.88
CA LEU A 74 2.37 -2.41 -11.56
C LEU A 74 3.63 -2.60 -12.42
N GLN A 75 4.63 -3.30 -11.90
CA GLN A 75 5.85 -3.60 -12.64
C GLN A 75 5.59 -4.53 -13.83
N LEU A 76 4.73 -5.54 -13.69
CA LEU A 76 4.29 -6.42 -14.79
C LEU A 76 3.55 -5.66 -15.89
N LYS A 77 2.72 -4.69 -15.50
CA LYS A 77 2.05 -3.80 -16.45
C LYS A 77 3.06 -2.95 -17.22
N GLU A 78 4.06 -2.39 -16.54
CA GLU A 78 5.12 -1.60 -17.18
C GLU A 78 5.97 -2.43 -18.17
N LEU A 79 6.30 -3.68 -17.82
CA LEU A 79 6.96 -4.62 -18.73
C LEU A 79 6.12 -4.88 -19.98
N SER A 80 4.82 -5.14 -19.80
CA SER A 80 3.87 -5.39 -20.90
C SER A 80 3.73 -4.18 -21.83
N GLU A 81 3.59 -2.98 -21.26
CA GLU A 81 3.54 -1.73 -22.03
C GLU A 81 4.85 -1.49 -22.80
N THR A 82 5.99 -1.85 -22.20
CA THR A 82 7.30 -1.71 -22.84
C THR A 82 7.52 -2.72 -23.96
N LEU A 83 7.04 -3.95 -23.79
CA LEU A 83 7.02 -4.95 -24.86
C LEU A 83 6.18 -4.46 -26.05
N GLU A 84 4.96 -3.99 -25.81
CA GLU A 84 4.07 -3.50 -26.87
C GLU A 84 4.63 -2.26 -27.58
N ARG A 85 5.30 -1.36 -26.85
CA ARG A 85 6.01 -0.21 -27.42
C ARG A 85 7.14 -0.65 -28.35
N ASN A 86 8.01 -1.56 -27.90
CA ASN A 86 9.10 -2.08 -28.72
C ASN A 86 8.57 -2.85 -29.93
N LYS A 87 7.49 -3.62 -29.77
CA LYS A 87 6.82 -4.30 -30.88
C LYS A 87 6.31 -3.32 -31.92
N ALA A 88 5.67 -2.22 -31.51
CA ALA A 88 5.20 -1.19 -32.42
C ALA A 88 6.33 -0.41 -33.12
N GLU A 89 7.48 -0.24 -32.45
CA GLU A 89 8.64 0.48 -32.99
C GLU A 89 9.48 -0.39 -33.95
N LEU A 90 9.69 -1.66 -33.60
CA LEU A 90 10.60 -2.56 -34.31
C LEU A 90 9.91 -3.44 -35.37
N THR A 91 8.58 -3.56 -35.34
CA THR A 91 7.84 -4.17 -36.45
C THR A 91 7.56 -3.14 -37.55
N PRO A 92 7.75 -3.49 -38.83
CA PRO A 92 7.41 -2.59 -39.92
C PRO A 92 5.89 -2.37 -39.92
N LYS A 93 5.45 -1.13 -39.66
CA LYS A 93 4.03 -0.74 -39.81
C LYS A 93 3.54 -1.23 -41.17
N ALA A 94 2.50 -2.06 -41.16
CA ALA A 94 1.83 -2.47 -42.38
C ALA A 94 1.43 -1.20 -43.15
N LYS A 95 2.10 -0.95 -44.28
CA LYS A 95 1.67 0.11 -45.20
C LYS A 95 0.27 -0.25 -45.64
N PHE A 96 -0.71 0.54 -45.21
CA PHE A 96 -2.07 0.56 -45.75
C PHE A 96 -2.02 0.41 -47.27
N SER A 97 -2.23 -0.81 -47.76
CA SER A 97 -2.38 -1.05 -49.19
C SER A 97 -3.86 -0.95 -49.51
N PHE A 98 -4.30 0.21 -50.00
CA PHE A 98 -5.62 0.35 -50.60
C PHE A 98 -5.66 -0.47 -51.89
N LYS A 99 -6.15 -1.71 -51.84
CA LYS A 99 -6.52 -2.46 -53.04
C LYS A 99 -7.93 -2.07 -53.47
N SER A 100 -8.01 -1.17 -54.45
CA SER A 100 -9.20 -0.93 -55.25
C SER A 100 -9.31 -1.98 -56.37
N ARG A 101 -10.41 -2.76 -56.45
CA ARG A 101 -11.13 -3.01 -57.72
C ARG A 101 -12.48 -3.76 -57.61
N LYS A 102 -13.51 -3.08 -58.15
CA LYS A 102 -14.68 -3.51 -58.96
C LYS A 102 -15.84 -4.38 -58.38
N LYS A 103 -17.04 -3.76 -58.42
CA LYS A 103 -18.42 -4.34 -58.50
C LYS A 103 -18.54 -5.33 -59.69
N LYS A 104 -19.42 -6.36 -59.74
CA LYS A 104 -20.88 -6.47 -59.47
C LYS A 104 -21.31 -7.97 -59.69
N PRO A 105 -22.61 -8.38 -59.66
CA PRO A 105 -23.55 -8.69 -58.55
C PRO A 105 -24.09 -10.16 -58.50
N SER A 106 -24.66 -10.60 -57.36
CA SER A 106 -25.98 -11.30 -57.26
C SER A 106 -26.30 -11.79 -55.83
N THR A 107 -27.55 -11.59 -55.42
CA THR A 107 -28.32 -11.92 -54.19
C THR A 107 -28.61 -13.43 -53.97
N PRO A 108 -29.37 -13.87 -52.93
CA PRO A 108 -29.51 -13.47 -51.51
C PRO A 108 -29.38 -14.68 -50.53
N ASP A 109 -29.73 -14.48 -49.25
CA ASP A 109 -30.08 -15.48 -48.20
C ASP A 109 -28.98 -15.99 -47.26
N THR A 110 -28.92 -15.47 -46.02
CA THR A 110 -29.65 -16.02 -44.86
C THR A 110 -29.10 -15.40 -43.57
N SER A 111 -30.03 -14.94 -42.75
CA SER A 111 -29.88 -14.40 -41.40
C SER A 111 -29.03 -15.24 -40.45
N ASN A 112 -28.15 -14.60 -39.69
CA ASN A 112 -27.85 -14.92 -38.30
C ASN A 112 -27.08 -13.77 -37.65
N THR A 113 -27.61 -13.18 -36.57
CA THR A 113 -26.94 -12.89 -35.28
C THR A 113 -27.74 -11.83 -34.51
N THR A 114 -28.52 -12.27 -33.53
CA THR A 114 -28.79 -11.52 -32.30
C THR A 114 -29.15 -12.53 -31.22
N THR A 115 -28.40 -12.57 -30.12
CA THR A 115 -28.89 -12.27 -28.75
C THR A 115 -27.86 -12.77 -27.73
N ALA A 116 -27.43 -11.81 -26.88
CA ALA A 116 -26.83 -11.90 -25.55
C ALA A 116 -26.32 -13.27 -25.04
N SER A 117 -25.00 -13.34 -24.83
CA SER A 117 -24.40 -14.27 -23.86
C SER A 117 -24.68 -13.79 -22.45
N GLN A 118 -25.49 -14.58 -21.75
CA GLN A 118 -25.65 -14.54 -20.30
C GLN A 118 -24.34 -14.99 -19.62
N ALA A 119 -24.05 -14.31 -18.51
CA ALA A 119 -22.97 -14.63 -17.59
C ALA A 119 -23.22 -15.99 -16.89
N PRO A 120 -22.19 -16.82 -16.67
CA PRO A 120 -22.22 -17.84 -15.64
C PRO A 120 -21.77 -17.22 -14.31
N SER A 121 -22.70 -17.20 -13.37
CA SER A 121 -22.46 -17.18 -11.94
C SER A 121 -21.86 -18.50 -11.48
N ASP A 122 -20.78 -18.45 -10.69
CA ASP A 122 -20.40 -19.38 -9.60
C ASP A 122 -19.00 -18.91 -9.10
N SER A 123 -18.92 -18.20 -7.97
CA SER A 123 -18.77 -18.73 -6.61
C SER A 123 -17.46 -19.50 -6.39
N THR A 124 -16.44 -18.79 -5.89
CA THR A 124 -15.66 -19.02 -4.65
C THR A 124 -14.26 -18.41 -4.84
N ASP A 125 -14.14 -17.10 -4.64
CA ASP A 125 -12.83 -16.50 -4.35
C ASP A 125 -12.55 -16.76 -2.86
N GLY A 126 -11.64 -17.69 -2.60
CA GLY A 126 -11.08 -17.94 -1.28
C GLY A 126 -10.14 -16.80 -0.93
N ASP A 127 -10.65 -15.84 -0.18
CA ASP A 127 -9.90 -14.79 0.53
C ASP A 127 -8.88 -15.47 1.46
N ILE A 128 -7.58 -15.42 1.14
CA ILE A 128 -6.51 -15.82 2.06
C ILE A 128 -5.89 -14.54 2.64
N LEU A 129 -6.74 -13.69 3.21
CA LEU A 129 -6.36 -12.95 4.39
C LEU A 129 -6.56 -13.90 5.57
N SER A 130 -5.62 -13.95 6.52
CA SER A 130 -5.88 -14.58 7.81
C SER A 130 -7.23 -14.08 8.34
N GLU A 131 -8.08 -14.97 8.88
CA GLU A 131 -9.36 -14.59 9.51
C GLU A 131 -9.19 -13.52 10.61
N ALA A 132 -7.97 -13.24 11.04
CA ALA A 132 -7.60 -12.24 12.02
C ALA A 132 -7.06 -10.92 11.40
N THR A 133 -7.22 -10.67 10.10
CA THR A 133 -6.77 -9.42 9.45
C THR A 133 -7.93 -8.50 9.11
N VAL A 134 -7.84 -7.25 9.56
CA VAL A 134 -8.79 -6.18 9.24
C VAL A 134 -8.20 -5.26 8.17
N LEU A 135 -8.96 -5.00 7.11
CA LEU A 135 -8.53 -4.16 5.98
C LEU A 135 -9.37 -2.88 5.86
N PHE A 136 -8.68 -1.74 5.88
CA PHE A 136 -9.22 -0.45 5.47
C PHE A 136 -8.51 0.01 4.19
N LYS A 137 -9.23 0.07 3.08
CA LYS A 137 -8.61 0.34 1.77
C LYS A 137 -9.46 1.23 0.88
N ASP A 138 -8.77 2.10 0.14
CA ASP A 138 -9.32 2.96 -0.94
C ASP A 138 -10.54 3.78 -0.46
N LYS A 139 -10.36 4.50 0.66
CA LYS A 139 -11.40 5.32 1.30
C LYS A 139 -11.05 6.80 1.24
N GLN A 140 -12.07 7.63 1.12
CA GLN A 140 -11.92 9.08 1.12
C GLN A 140 -13.03 9.74 1.93
N ASP A 141 -12.70 10.84 2.61
CA ASP A 141 -13.66 11.71 3.31
C ASP A 141 -14.55 10.93 4.29
N ALA A 142 -13.94 10.03 5.08
CA ALA A 142 -14.66 9.05 5.88
C ALA A 142 -14.06 8.83 7.27
N VAL A 143 -14.91 8.39 8.21
CA VAL A 143 -14.48 7.83 9.49
C VAL A 143 -14.52 6.32 9.43
N LEU A 144 -13.40 5.69 9.76
CA LEU A 144 -13.22 4.24 9.71
C LEU A 144 -12.96 3.72 11.12
N THR A 145 -13.79 2.80 11.58
CA THR A 145 -13.68 2.20 12.92
C THR A 145 -13.57 0.69 12.81
N LEU A 146 -13.08 0.01 13.86
CA LEU A 146 -13.07 -1.46 13.88
C LEU A 146 -14.47 -2.06 13.68
N LYS A 147 -15.54 -1.36 14.07
CA LYS A 147 -16.93 -1.82 13.84
C LYS A 147 -17.30 -1.89 12.35
N ASP A 148 -16.59 -1.17 11.48
CA ASP A 148 -16.79 -1.18 10.03
C ASP A 148 -16.07 -2.34 9.33
N ALA A 149 -15.23 -3.08 10.05
CA ALA A 149 -14.50 -4.20 9.49
C ALA A 149 -15.38 -5.45 9.43
N ASN A 150 -15.63 -5.94 8.22
CA ASN A 150 -16.50 -7.09 7.96
C ASN A 150 -15.99 -8.42 8.58
N ASN A 151 -14.73 -8.48 9.02
CA ASN A 151 -14.03 -9.73 9.35
C ASN A 151 -13.67 -9.90 10.85
N ILE A 152 -14.24 -9.12 11.77
CA ILE A 152 -13.99 -9.34 13.21
C ILE A 152 -14.83 -10.54 13.68
N SER A 153 -14.28 -11.74 13.52
CA SER A 153 -14.83 -12.95 14.14
C SER A 153 -14.74 -12.83 15.66
N ALA A 154 -15.85 -13.10 16.37
CA ALA A 154 -15.94 -13.02 17.84
C ALA A 154 -14.92 -13.91 18.59
N ASN A 155 -14.23 -14.81 17.87
CA ASN A 155 -13.22 -15.70 18.42
C ASN A 155 -11.77 -15.16 18.29
N ASN A 156 -11.51 -14.20 17.41
CA ASN A 156 -10.15 -13.64 17.23
C ASN A 156 -9.89 -12.51 18.22
N ARG A 157 -9.17 -12.84 19.29
CA ARG A 157 -8.75 -11.86 20.31
C ARG A 157 -7.54 -11.04 19.89
N SER A 158 -6.73 -11.51 18.94
CA SER A 158 -5.57 -10.80 18.40
C SER A 158 -5.74 -10.63 16.90
N ILE A 159 -5.61 -9.40 16.39
CA ILE A 159 -5.78 -9.07 14.98
C ILE A 159 -4.64 -8.20 14.44
N ASP A 160 -4.41 -8.31 13.14
CA ASP A 160 -3.56 -7.39 12.38
C ASP A 160 -4.43 -6.43 11.58
N ILE A 161 -3.97 -5.18 11.43
CA ILE A 161 -4.72 -4.14 10.74
C ILE A 161 -3.89 -3.61 9.58
N LEU A 162 -4.47 -3.63 8.38
CA LEU A 162 -3.90 -3.04 7.18
C LEU A 162 -4.74 -1.83 6.76
N ILE A 163 -4.12 -0.66 6.72
CA ILE A 163 -4.72 0.59 6.25
C ILE A 163 -3.98 1.01 4.97
N SER A 164 -4.69 1.19 3.86
CA SER A 164 -4.04 1.57 2.60
C SER A 164 -4.84 2.52 1.71
N ASN A 165 -4.15 3.48 1.08
CA ASN A 165 -4.69 4.42 0.09
C ASN A 165 -5.94 5.15 0.60
N ILE A 166 -5.84 5.78 1.76
CA ILE A 166 -6.93 6.61 2.28
C ILE A 166 -6.55 8.08 2.27
N LYS A 167 -7.56 8.94 2.11
CA LYS A 167 -7.37 10.38 2.06
C LYS A 167 -8.48 11.12 2.80
N ASN A 168 -8.15 12.17 3.54
CA ASN A 168 -9.12 12.96 4.30
C ASN A 168 -9.96 12.10 5.27
N CYS A 169 -9.33 11.12 5.91
CA CYS A 169 -10.01 10.15 6.76
C CYS A 169 -9.63 10.29 8.24
N VAL A 170 -10.51 9.81 9.11
CA VAL A 170 -10.20 9.57 10.52
C VAL A 170 -10.35 8.09 10.80
N VAL A 171 -9.25 7.42 11.14
CA VAL A 171 -9.22 6.00 11.47
C VAL A 171 -9.11 5.84 12.98
N ILE A 172 -10.04 5.11 13.59
CA ILE A 172 -10.08 4.87 15.04
C ILE A 172 -10.04 3.37 15.29
N LEU A 173 -8.86 2.88 15.68
CA LEU A 173 -8.59 1.48 15.97
C LEU A 173 -8.82 1.18 17.46
N HIS A 174 -10.05 1.37 17.91
CA HIS A 174 -10.46 1.06 19.28
C HIS A 174 -11.57 -0.01 19.27
N GLY A 175 -11.42 -1.04 20.10
CA GLY A 175 -12.40 -2.12 20.22
C GLY A 175 -12.29 -2.84 21.56
N ASP A 176 -13.41 -3.01 22.25
CA ASP A 176 -13.46 -3.68 23.54
C ASP A 176 -13.07 -5.16 23.39
N GLY A 177 -12.06 -5.60 24.13
CA GLY A 177 -11.62 -7.00 24.14
C GLY A 177 -10.85 -7.46 22.89
N ILE A 178 -10.47 -6.54 22.00
CA ILE A 178 -9.65 -6.80 20.81
C ILE A 178 -8.22 -6.36 21.09
N GLN A 179 -7.27 -7.27 20.90
CA GLN A 179 -5.84 -6.98 20.91
C GLN A 179 -5.37 -6.79 19.47
N ILE A 180 -4.61 -5.72 19.23
CA ILE A 180 -4.02 -5.46 17.93
C ILE A 180 -2.55 -5.88 18.02
N SER A 181 -2.14 -6.86 17.20
CA SER A 181 -0.77 -7.35 17.15
C SER A 181 0.11 -6.51 16.23
N ALA A 182 -0.38 -6.12 15.07
CA ALA A 182 0.35 -5.26 14.15
C ALA A 182 -0.58 -4.27 13.42
N VAL A 183 -0.04 -3.08 13.13
CA VAL A 183 -0.68 -2.09 12.26
C VAL A 183 0.25 -1.75 11.11
N HIS A 184 -0.21 -2.05 9.90
CA HIS A 184 0.47 -1.75 8.65
C HIS A 184 -0.25 -0.60 7.94
N ILE A 185 0.47 0.49 7.68
CA ILE A 185 -0.09 1.71 7.09
C ILE A 185 0.60 1.99 5.76
N LYS A 186 -0.16 2.17 4.68
CA LYS A 186 0.37 2.48 3.34
C LYS A 186 -0.36 3.66 2.71
N ASN A 187 0.38 4.65 2.22
CA ASN A 187 -0.14 5.69 1.33
C ASN A 187 -1.38 6.41 1.90
N ILE A 188 -1.16 7.18 2.95
CA ILE A 188 -2.19 7.94 3.65
C ILE A 188 -1.92 9.43 3.48
N GLU A 189 -2.96 10.19 3.15
CA GLU A 189 -2.86 11.63 2.92
C GLU A 189 -3.91 12.39 3.74
N ASN A 190 -3.53 13.51 4.35
CA ASN A 190 -4.45 14.44 5.04
C ASN A 190 -5.39 13.74 6.03
N SER A 191 -4.88 12.79 6.82
CA SER A 191 -5.71 11.91 7.64
C SER A 191 -5.22 11.83 9.09
N VAL A 192 -6.12 11.42 9.98
CA VAL A 192 -5.80 11.11 11.37
C VAL A 192 -5.92 9.61 11.59
N VAL A 193 -4.90 9.00 12.17
CA VAL A 193 -4.91 7.57 12.51
C VAL A 193 -4.69 7.43 14.01
N TYR A 194 -5.73 7.01 14.72
CA TYR A 194 -5.68 6.64 16.12
C TYR A 194 -5.53 5.12 16.24
N CYS A 195 -4.30 4.65 16.51
CA CYS A 195 -4.01 3.22 16.68
C CYS A 195 -4.34 2.69 18.07
N GLY A 196 -4.51 3.56 19.07
CA GLY A 196 -4.60 3.11 20.46
C GLY A 196 -3.27 2.55 20.97
N LYS A 197 -3.35 1.78 22.06
CA LYS A 197 -2.27 0.93 22.53
C LYS A 197 -2.40 -0.45 21.88
N ILE A 198 -1.34 -0.91 21.23
CA ILE A 198 -1.24 -2.20 20.56
C ILE A 198 -0.14 -3.07 21.21
N GLU A 199 -0.23 -4.39 21.04
CA GLU A 199 0.69 -5.36 21.68
C GLU A 199 1.93 -5.69 20.82
N GLY A 200 2.06 -5.08 19.65
CA GLY A 200 3.21 -5.31 18.78
C GLY A 200 3.67 -4.06 18.03
N SER A 201 3.69 -4.12 16.70
CA SER A 201 4.42 -3.15 15.88
C SER A 201 3.53 -2.25 15.04
N VAL A 202 4.00 -1.02 14.82
CA VAL A 202 3.48 -0.14 13.78
C VAL A 202 4.53 -0.02 12.69
N LEU A 203 4.16 -0.41 11.48
CA LEU A 203 4.96 -0.26 10.27
C LEU A 203 4.20 0.62 9.29
N MET A 204 4.82 1.70 8.82
CA MET A 204 4.20 2.56 7.82
C MET A 204 5.10 2.94 6.67
N TYR A 205 4.46 3.12 5.51
CA TYR A 205 5.08 3.55 4.27
C TYR A 205 4.19 4.59 3.59
N GLY A 206 4.67 5.81 3.40
CA GLY A 206 3.90 6.86 2.72
C GLY A 206 2.80 7.46 3.61
N LEU A 207 3.16 8.36 4.52
CA LEU A 207 2.22 9.10 5.37
C LEU A 207 2.47 10.60 5.20
N THR A 208 1.51 11.35 4.65
CA THR A 208 1.70 12.76 4.31
C THR A 208 0.62 13.64 4.94
N ASN A 209 1.03 14.79 5.50
CA ASN A 209 0.15 15.80 6.10
C ASN A 209 -0.86 15.19 7.09
N SER A 210 -0.38 14.35 8.01
CA SER A 210 -1.26 13.47 8.80
C SER A 210 -0.88 13.46 10.27
N VAL A 211 -1.81 13.02 11.11
CA VAL A 211 -1.59 12.83 12.54
C VAL A 211 -1.70 11.37 12.91
N LEU A 212 -0.78 10.90 13.74
CA LEU A 212 -0.75 9.52 14.23
C LEU A 212 -0.71 9.48 15.75
N PHE A 213 -1.59 8.69 16.34
CA PHE A 213 -1.54 8.33 17.76
C PHE A 213 -1.22 6.84 17.86
N ALA A 214 -0.08 6.48 18.45
CA ALA A 214 0.32 5.08 18.57
C ALA A 214 1.00 4.79 19.92
N GLY A 215 0.54 3.75 20.61
CA GLY A 215 1.28 3.08 21.66
C GLY A 215 1.67 1.67 21.21
N CYS A 216 2.96 1.36 21.10
CA CYS A 216 3.41 0.08 20.52
C CYS A 216 4.73 -0.41 21.12
N HIS A 217 5.14 -1.64 20.80
CA HIS A 217 6.46 -2.15 21.16
C HIS A 217 7.55 -1.67 20.19
N GLN A 218 7.24 -1.64 18.90
CA GLN A 218 8.19 -1.29 17.83
C GLN A 218 7.52 -0.33 16.85
N PHE A 219 8.27 0.67 16.39
CA PHE A 219 7.78 1.68 15.46
C PHE A 219 8.75 1.85 14.30
N ARG A 220 8.25 1.74 13.07
CA ARG A 220 9.02 1.98 11.84
C ARG A 220 8.21 2.82 10.86
N MET A 221 8.84 3.85 10.33
CA MET A 221 8.22 4.80 9.39
C MET A 221 9.14 5.04 8.20
N HIS A 222 8.59 4.91 7.01
CA HIS A 222 9.28 5.17 5.75
C HIS A 222 8.45 6.13 4.88
N GLU A 223 9.10 7.04 4.16
CA GLU A 223 8.42 7.99 3.24
C GLU A 223 7.32 8.83 3.90
N ALA A 224 7.59 9.40 5.07
CA ALA A 224 6.66 10.25 5.79
C ALA A 224 7.02 11.74 5.70
N HIS A 225 6.02 12.58 5.44
CA HIS A 225 6.23 14.00 5.16
C HIS A 225 5.19 14.87 5.87
N ASN A 226 5.65 15.81 6.71
CA ASN A 226 4.75 16.69 7.48
C ASN A 226 3.77 15.87 8.33
N VAL A 227 4.30 15.19 9.34
CA VAL A 227 3.53 14.27 10.19
C VAL A 227 3.72 14.64 11.66
N ASP A 228 2.61 14.70 12.36
CA ASP A 228 2.57 14.85 13.81
C ASP A 228 2.25 13.52 14.46
N MET A 229 3.06 13.11 15.44
CA MET A 229 2.90 11.84 16.13
C MET A 229 2.83 12.03 17.64
N MET A 230 1.82 11.43 18.27
CA MET A 230 1.84 11.21 19.71
C MET A 230 2.13 9.74 19.98
N LEU A 231 3.31 9.48 20.55
CA LEU A 231 3.93 8.15 20.54
C LEU A 231 4.24 7.67 21.96
N HIS A 232 3.90 6.40 22.21
CA HIS A 232 4.48 5.61 23.28
C HIS A 232 5.13 4.37 22.68
N VAL A 233 6.42 4.16 22.95
CA VAL A 233 7.17 3.08 22.29
C VAL A 233 8.21 2.44 23.20
N ALA A 234 8.18 1.11 23.29
CA ALA A 234 9.07 0.34 24.17
C ALA A 234 10.50 0.15 23.63
N SER A 235 10.74 0.43 22.34
CA SER A 235 12.05 0.43 21.70
C SER A 235 12.31 1.74 20.95
N ARG A 236 13.56 1.99 20.52
CA ARG A 236 13.87 3.16 19.67
C ARG A 236 13.06 3.12 18.37
N PRO A 237 12.29 4.18 18.05
CA PRO A 237 11.60 4.31 16.76
C PRO A 237 12.62 4.48 15.63
N ILE A 238 12.29 3.97 14.44
CA ILE A 238 13.13 4.15 13.25
C ILE A 238 12.35 4.94 12.21
N ILE A 239 12.99 5.94 11.61
CA ILE A 239 12.51 6.64 10.42
C ILE A 239 13.50 6.50 9.26
N GLU A 240 12.97 6.45 8.04
CA GLU A 240 13.73 6.45 6.79
C GLU A 240 13.00 7.28 5.72
N ASN A 241 13.74 7.99 4.88
CA ASN A 241 13.25 8.81 3.77
C ASN A 241 12.08 9.73 4.17
N SER A 242 12.17 10.31 5.37
CA SER A 242 11.09 11.08 5.99
C SER A 242 11.57 12.47 6.39
N HIS A 243 10.68 13.48 6.39
CA HIS A 243 11.03 14.85 6.79
C HIS A 243 9.87 15.61 7.42
N ASN A 244 10.20 16.63 8.23
CA ASN A 244 9.23 17.44 8.96
C ASN A 244 8.30 16.59 9.84
N ILE A 245 8.92 15.70 10.62
CA ILE A 245 8.24 14.87 11.59
C ILE A 245 8.27 15.58 12.94
N GLN A 246 7.13 15.67 13.62
CA GLN A 246 7.07 16.16 14.98
C GLN A 246 6.52 15.07 15.89
N VAL A 247 7.13 14.90 17.06
CA VAL A 247 6.74 13.85 18.01
C VAL A 247 6.48 14.44 19.40
N CYS A 248 5.47 13.94 20.10
CA CYS A 248 5.27 14.19 21.51
C CYS A 248 4.98 12.89 22.26
N GLU A 249 5.16 12.94 23.57
CA GLU A 249 4.93 11.81 24.46
C GLU A 249 3.43 11.47 24.54
N TRP A 250 3.09 10.18 24.42
CA TRP A 250 1.81 9.67 24.91
C TRP A 250 1.98 9.08 26.33
N SER A 251 1.47 9.78 27.35
CA SER A 251 1.65 9.44 28.77
C SER A 251 0.63 8.45 29.36
N SER A 252 -0.30 7.91 28.58
CA SER A 252 -1.46 7.14 29.08
C SER A 252 -1.14 5.68 29.45
N THR A 253 0.13 5.27 29.41
CA THR A 253 0.54 3.88 29.60
C THR A 253 1.28 3.72 30.92
N ASN A 254 0.88 2.74 31.74
CA ASN A 254 1.51 2.43 33.04
C ASN A 254 2.94 1.83 32.93
N THR A 255 3.56 1.92 31.77
CA THR A 255 4.89 1.41 31.46
C THR A 255 5.93 2.49 31.75
N SER A 256 7.01 2.12 32.45
CA SER A 256 8.07 3.04 32.86
C SER A 256 8.96 3.52 31.70
N THR A 257 8.86 2.87 30.54
CA THR A 257 9.80 3.06 29.43
C THR A 257 9.08 3.60 28.21
N ASN A 258 9.53 4.77 27.73
CA ASN A 258 9.05 5.38 26.50
C ASN A 258 10.22 6.00 25.74
N TYR A 259 10.47 5.57 24.50
CA TYR A 259 11.55 6.05 23.63
C TYR A 259 11.08 7.04 22.56
N PHE A 260 9.93 7.71 22.74
CA PHE A 260 9.34 8.59 21.73
C PHE A 260 10.28 9.69 21.21
N ASP A 261 11.21 10.16 22.05
CA ASP A 261 12.18 11.23 21.78
C ASP A 261 13.56 10.70 21.37
N GLN A 262 13.69 9.40 21.11
CA GLN A 262 14.95 8.73 20.73
C GLN A 262 14.85 8.07 19.35
N ILE A 263 14.34 8.83 18.38
CA ILE A 263 14.13 8.37 17.00
C ILE A 263 15.49 8.21 16.28
N GLU A 264 15.70 7.04 15.68
CA GLU A 264 16.82 6.73 14.81
C GLU A 264 16.45 7.06 13.36
N ASP A 265 17.13 8.04 12.78
CA ASP A 265 17.00 8.41 11.37
C ASP A 265 18.08 7.70 10.54
N PHE A 266 17.68 6.68 9.80
CA PHE A 266 18.60 5.80 9.08
C PHE A 266 19.29 6.49 7.89
N ASN A 267 18.70 7.53 7.32
CA ASN A 267 19.36 8.30 6.26
C ASN A 267 20.32 9.36 6.81
N TRP A 268 20.31 9.59 8.12
CA TRP A 268 21.12 10.61 8.77
C TRP A 268 22.37 10.04 9.44
N LEU A 269 23.43 9.82 8.64
CA LEU A 269 24.70 9.24 9.10
C LEU A 269 25.62 10.23 9.84
N LYS A 270 25.15 11.43 10.19
CA LYS A 270 25.96 12.48 10.81
C LYS A 270 25.83 12.43 12.34
N LYS A 271 26.85 12.93 13.05
CA LYS A 271 26.85 12.99 14.53
C LYS A 271 25.87 14.00 15.12
N GLN A 272 25.51 15.03 14.35
CA GLN A 272 24.56 16.05 14.79
C GLN A 272 23.12 15.48 14.78
N ALA A 273 22.21 16.09 15.53
CA ALA A 273 20.80 15.72 15.50
C ALA A 273 20.24 15.75 14.06
N SER A 274 19.37 14.81 13.73
CA SER A 274 18.69 14.80 12.44
C SER A 274 17.80 16.05 12.33
N PRO A 275 17.79 16.75 11.18
CA PRO A 275 16.86 17.85 10.93
C PRO A 275 15.46 17.34 10.53
N ASN A 276 15.29 16.04 10.29
CA ASN A 276 14.08 15.47 9.73
C ASN A 276 12.96 15.28 10.75
N TRP A 277 13.29 15.29 12.05
CA TRP A 277 12.33 15.18 13.13
C TRP A 277 12.68 16.11 14.30
N LYS A 278 11.67 16.44 15.11
CA LYS A 278 11.85 17.17 16.37
C LYS A 278 10.76 16.84 17.38
N VAL A 279 11.01 17.11 18.65
CA VAL A 279 9.96 17.09 19.67
C VAL A 279 9.04 18.30 19.47
N MET A 280 7.74 18.11 19.61
CA MET A 280 6.74 19.19 19.53
C MET A 280 6.91 20.20 20.67
N ASP A 281 6.43 21.43 20.45
CA ASP A 281 6.27 22.40 21.53
C ASP A 281 5.10 22.03 22.46
N GLN A 282 5.03 22.72 23.60
CA GLN A 282 4.06 22.43 24.65
C GLN A 282 2.62 22.74 24.22
N ASP A 283 2.40 23.79 23.43
CA ASP A 283 1.07 24.21 22.99
C ASP A 283 0.47 23.16 22.04
N LYS A 284 1.26 22.70 21.08
CA LYS A 284 0.86 21.64 20.16
C LYS A 284 0.68 20.30 20.86
N LYS A 285 1.55 19.96 21.81
CA LYS A 285 1.36 18.78 22.68
C LYS A 285 0.03 18.86 23.42
N GLN A 286 -0.27 19.99 24.07
CA GLN A 286 -1.52 20.19 24.81
C GLN A 286 -2.73 20.04 23.89
N MET A 287 -2.67 20.61 22.67
CA MET A 287 -3.72 20.43 21.68
C MET A 287 -3.97 18.95 21.38
N LEU A 288 -2.92 18.15 21.15
CA LEU A 288 -3.07 16.71 20.89
C LEU A 288 -3.62 15.94 22.12
N ASP A 289 -3.16 16.28 23.33
CA ASP A 289 -3.63 15.70 24.60
C ASP A 289 -5.13 15.97 24.88
N GLU A 290 -5.64 17.12 24.44
CA GLU A 290 -7.06 17.44 24.55
C GLU A 290 -7.90 16.64 23.56
N HIS A 291 -7.48 16.58 22.30
CA HIS A 291 -8.25 15.94 21.24
C HIS A 291 -8.15 14.41 21.24
N ILE A 292 -7.08 13.81 21.76
CA ILE A 292 -7.00 12.34 21.84
C ILE A 292 -8.13 11.75 22.69
N LYS A 293 -8.57 12.45 23.74
CA LYS A 293 -9.67 12.01 24.62
C LYS A 293 -10.97 11.80 23.85
N THR A 294 -11.15 12.57 22.77
CA THR A 294 -12.27 12.46 21.84
C THR A 294 -12.26 11.12 21.10
N PHE A 295 -11.09 10.62 20.68
CA PHE A 295 -10.94 9.34 19.99
C PHE A 295 -10.97 8.13 20.92
N GLN A 296 -10.78 8.35 22.23
CA GLN A 296 -10.89 7.32 23.27
C GLN A 296 -12.34 7.01 23.68
N GLN A 297 -13.30 7.84 23.27
CA GLN A 297 -14.72 7.71 23.64
C GLN A 297 -15.55 7.21 22.45
N ASN A 298 -16.75 6.67 22.74
CA ASN A 298 -17.73 6.40 21.69
C ASN A 298 -18.27 7.73 21.16
N ILE A 299 -17.68 8.20 20.06
CA ILE A 299 -18.05 9.46 19.39
C ILE A 299 -18.81 9.21 18.09
N ASP A 300 -19.68 10.14 17.72
CA ASP A 300 -20.31 10.14 16.40
C ASP A 300 -19.31 10.48 15.28
N ARG A 301 -19.62 10.03 14.06
CA ARG A 301 -18.66 10.14 12.94
C ARG A 301 -18.44 11.58 12.48
N ASP A 302 -19.46 12.42 12.51
CA ASP A 302 -19.35 13.78 12.02
C ASP A 302 -18.45 14.61 12.94
N THR A 303 -18.62 14.46 14.26
CA THR A 303 -17.73 15.09 15.23
C THR A 303 -16.31 14.54 15.13
N ALA A 304 -16.13 13.22 14.98
CA ALA A 304 -14.80 12.62 14.82
C ALA A 304 -14.07 13.15 13.57
N LEU A 305 -14.78 13.28 12.44
CA LEU A 305 -14.22 13.82 11.20
C LEU A 305 -13.86 15.30 11.37
N SER A 306 -14.79 16.10 11.90
CA SER A 306 -14.58 17.53 12.13
C SER A 306 -13.38 17.78 13.04
N VAL A 307 -13.30 17.07 14.17
CA VAL A 307 -12.17 17.18 15.10
C VAL A 307 -10.88 16.71 14.45
N GLY A 308 -10.88 15.54 13.80
CA GLY A 308 -9.68 15.00 13.18
C GLY A 308 -9.08 15.92 12.12
N LEU A 309 -9.92 16.53 11.27
CA LEU A 309 -9.43 17.44 10.24
C LEU A 309 -8.82 18.73 10.81
N THR A 310 -9.24 19.19 12.00
CA THR A 310 -8.62 20.34 12.66
C THR A 310 -7.23 20.06 13.23
N LEU A 311 -6.88 18.78 13.42
CA LEU A 311 -5.57 18.36 13.91
C LEU A 311 -4.50 18.30 12.83
N LEU A 312 -4.90 18.33 11.55
CA LEU A 312 -3.96 18.10 10.47
C LEU A 312 -2.85 19.16 10.49
N PRO A 313 -1.58 18.76 10.29
CA PRO A 313 -0.47 19.69 10.25
C PRO A 313 -0.68 20.70 9.12
N THR A 314 -0.42 21.98 9.40
CA THR A 314 -0.49 23.02 8.36
C THR A 314 0.46 22.63 7.21
N PRO A 315 0.00 22.66 5.93
CA PRO A 315 0.88 22.36 4.81
C PRO A 315 2.08 23.31 4.82
N CYS A 316 3.29 22.77 4.67
CA CYS A 316 4.49 23.57 4.57
C CYS A 316 4.45 24.36 3.24
N GLY A 317 4.03 25.63 3.28
CA GLY A 317 4.16 26.58 2.17
C GLY A 317 2.88 27.30 1.73
N LYS A 318 2.54 28.40 2.42
CA LYS A 318 2.87 29.74 1.89
C LYS A 318 3.55 30.50 3.02
N SER A 319 4.86 30.70 2.89
CA SER A 319 5.51 31.83 3.52
C SER A 319 4.83 33.10 3.00
N GLU A 320 4.20 33.87 3.88
CA GLU A 320 3.99 35.30 3.64
C GLU A 320 5.33 36.03 3.61
#